data_AF-A0A2Y9KHL4-F1
#
_entry.id   AF-A0A2Y9KHL4-F1
#
_cell.length_a   1.000
_cell.length_b   1.000
_cell.length_c   1.000
_cell.angle_alpha   90.00
_cell.angle_beta   90.00
_cell.angle_gamma   90.00
#
_symmetry.space_group_name_H-M   'P 1'
#
loop_
_entity.id
_entity.type
_entity.pdbx_description
1 polymer ?
#
loop_
_entity_poly.entity_id
_entity_poly.type
_entity_poly.pdbx_seq_one_letter_code
_entity_poly.pdbx_strand_id
1 'polypeptide(L)'
;MKPIAAVGESYQYPPVNWAALLSPLMRLNFGEEIQQLCLEIMVTQAQSSQNAAALLGLWVMPPLIHGLSVNIKKYLLVSTPLWVKHVSDEQIRGFVENVMVPVCRAASPPTLRTSALQGLGQAMKLPSPTHHLWSLLSEATGNIFDLLPNKIRRNDLELYVSVAKCLSEMTDDEANRVAQITESSLEKAAFVRLYLVSQGRFPLMGLMEILSAAIQHREKDTLAWMVLHSLYQARIASHANTGEAGLGNQQDQKDLPSLLTCNCFLH
;
A
#
# COMPACT_ATOMS: atom_id res chain seq x y z
N MET A 1 -22.37 -3.11 25.72
CA MET A 1 -22.22 -1.70 25.31
C MET A 1 -21.12 -1.64 24.27
N LYS A 2 -21.25 -0.84 23.20
CA LYS A 2 -20.15 -0.65 22.24
C LYS A 2 -19.10 0.32 22.85
N PRO A 3 -17.79 0.12 22.61
CA PRO A 3 -16.77 1.06 23.06
C PRO A 3 -17.01 2.46 22.49
N ILE A 4 -16.68 3.50 23.26
CA ILE A 4 -16.81 4.88 22.80
C ILE A 4 -15.97 5.12 21.53
N ALA A 5 -14.80 4.50 21.39
CA ALA A 5 -13.98 4.61 20.17
C ALA A 5 -14.75 4.28 18.88
N ALA A 6 -15.63 3.27 18.90
CA ALA A 6 -16.40 2.83 17.74
C ALA A 6 -17.47 3.83 17.27
N VAL A 7 -17.85 4.81 18.11
CA VAL A 7 -18.81 5.86 17.73
C VAL A 7 -18.12 7.00 16.97
N GLY A 8 -16.80 7.17 17.15
CA GLY A 8 -16.01 8.22 16.52
C GLY A 8 -15.94 8.12 14.99
N GLU A 9 -16.22 6.94 14.42
CA GLU A 9 -16.29 6.73 12.96
C GLU A 9 -17.50 7.43 12.33
N SER A 10 -18.59 7.59 13.08
CA SER A 10 -19.86 8.13 12.57
C SER A 10 -20.18 9.54 13.11
N TYR A 11 -19.54 9.95 14.21
CA TYR A 11 -19.84 11.20 14.89
C TYR A 11 -18.58 11.89 15.41
N GLN A 12 -18.59 13.23 15.33
CA GLN A 12 -17.58 14.05 15.97
C GLN A 12 -17.89 14.21 17.46
N TYR A 13 -16.86 14.07 18.29
CA TYR A 13 -16.98 14.30 19.71
C TYR A 13 -16.97 15.79 20.06
N PRO A 14 -17.53 16.18 21.22
CA PRO A 14 -17.40 17.54 21.73
C PRO A 14 -15.93 17.99 21.79
N PRO A 15 -15.64 19.29 21.64
CA PRO A 15 -14.28 19.81 21.75
C PRO A 15 -13.76 19.59 23.17
N VAL A 16 -12.87 18.61 23.33
CA VAL A 16 -12.21 18.26 24.58
C VAL A 16 -10.70 18.26 24.41
N ASN A 17 -9.97 18.37 25.52
CA ASN A 17 -8.52 18.21 25.51
C ASN A 17 -8.16 16.72 25.48
N TRP A 18 -8.08 16.14 24.27
CA TRP A 18 -7.69 14.76 24.03
C TRP A 18 -6.35 14.40 24.66
N ALA A 19 -5.37 15.31 24.62
CA ALA A 19 -4.07 15.08 25.26
C ALA A 19 -4.22 14.90 26.77
N ALA A 20 -5.03 15.71 27.45
CA ALA A 20 -5.27 15.56 28.89
C ALA A 20 -6.02 14.26 29.23
N LEU A 21 -6.95 13.84 28.38
CA LEU A 21 -7.76 12.63 28.60
C LEU A 21 -6.99 11.34 28.28
N LEU A 22 -6.35 11.26 27.11
CA LEU A 22 -5.81 10.03 26.56
C LEU A 22 -4.33 9.81 26.93
N SER A 23 -3.54 10.86 27.15
CA SER A 23 -2.11 10.66 27.48
C SER A 23 -1.88 9.83 28.75
N PRO A 24 -2.63 10.03 29.86
CA PRO A 24 -2.50 9.18 31.02
C PRO A 24 -2.86 7.72 30.70
N LEU A 25 -3.95 7.49 29.96
CA LEU A 25 -4.40 6.14 29.59
C LEU A 25 -3.40 5.41 28.68
N MET A 26 -2.75 6.14 27.78
CA MET A 26 -1.75 5.57 26.88
C MET A 26 -0.42 5.24 27.58
N ARG A 27 -0.02 6.07 28.55
CA ARG A 27 1.26 5.93 29.27
C ARG A 27 1.19 4.96 30.44
N LEU A 28 0.03 4.83 31.06
CA LEU A 28 -0.21 3.89 32.15
C LEU A 28 -0.54 2.52 31.57
N ASN A 29 -0.01 1.46 32.18
CA ASN A 29 -0.16 0.09 31.66
C ASN A 29 -1.53 -0.51 32.01
N PHE A 30 -2.60 0.06 31.44
CA PHE A 30 -3.97 -0.45 31.56
C PHE A 30 -4.28 -1.61 30.58
N GLY A 31 -3.29 -2.02 29.77
CA GLY A 31 -3.40 -3.09 28.79
C GLY A 31 -3.53 -2.60 27.34
N GLU A 32 -3.27 -3.52 26.40
CA GLU A 32 -3.26 -3.25 24.95
C GLU A 32 -4.62 -2.76 24.43
N GLU A 33 -5.73 -3.28 24.97
CA GLU A 33 -7.08 -2.89 24.56
C GLU A 33 -7.35 -1.41 24.81
N ILE A 34 -6.95 -0.88 25.97
CA ILE A 34 -7.13 0.54 26.31
C ILE A 34 -6.26 1.42 25.40
N GLN A 35 -5.03 1.01 25.12
CA GLN A 35 -4.15 1.72 24.19
C GLN A 35 -4.73 1.74 22.77
N GLN A 36 -5.27 0.62 22.31
CA GLN A 36 -5.91 0.52 21.01
C GLN A 36 -7.12 1.46 20.92
N LEU A 37 -8.03 1.43 21.90
CA LEU A 37 -9.21 2.31 21.93
C LEU A 37 -8.83 3.79 21.94
N CYS A 38 -7.76 4.14 22.68
CA CYS A 38 -7.26 5.51 22.72
C CYS A 38 -6.73 5.95 21.33
N LEU A 39 -6.00 5.10 20.62
CA LEU A 39 -5.52 5.40 19.27
C LEU A 39 -6.65 5.45 18.23
N GLU A 40 -7.66 4.59 18.33
CA GLU A 40 -8.86 4.65 17.49
C GLU A 40 -9.59 5.99 17.64
N ILE A 41 -9.69 6.50 18.86
CA ILE A 41 -10.24 7.84 19.12
C ILE A 41 -9.35 8.91 18.47
N MET A 42 -8.03 8.86 18.68
CA MET A 42 -7.12 9.85 18.08
C MET A 42 -7.20 9.86 16.56
N VAL A 43 -7.26 8.68 15.92
CA VAL A 43 -7.40 8.52 14.47
C VAL A 43 -8.72 9.11 13.97
N THR A 44 -9.85 8.72 14.57
CA THR A 44 -11.17 9.19 14.13
C THR A 44 -11.39 10.69 14.36
N GLN A 45 -10.72 11.28 15.37
CA GLN A 45 -10.85 12.70 15.69
C GLN A 45 -9.73 13.57 15.10
N ALA A 46 -8.76 13.00 14.37
CA ALA A 46 -7.63 13.76 13.82
C ALA A 46 -8.09 14.88 12.88
N GLN A 47 -9.14 14.65 12.09
CA GLN A 47 -9.68 15.65 11.16
C GLN A 47 -10.35 16.83 11.87
N SER A 48 -11.12 16.56 12.94
CA SER A 48 -11.92 17.57 13.64
C SER A 48 -11.17 18.25 14.79
N SER A 49 -10.05 17.69 15.25
CA SER A 49 -9.31 18.18 16.40
C SER A 49 -7.80 18.17 16.19
N GLN A 50 -7.22 19.37 16.10
CA GLN A 50 -5.76 19.54 16.06
C GLN A 50 -5.06 18.97 17.30
N ASN A 51 -5.73 18.99 18.46
CA ASN A 51 -5.19 18.39 19.68
C ASN A 51 -5.11 16.85 19.59
N ALA A 52 -6.11 16.19 18.98
CA ALA A 52 -6.07 14.76 18.70
C ALA A 52 -4.98 14.42 17.67
N ALA A 53 -4.90 15.19 16.58
CA ALA A 53 -3.91 14.97 15.53
C ALA A 53 -2.46 15.16 16.05
N ALA A 54 -2.20 16.20 16.84
CA ALA A 54 -0.89 16.42 17.44
C ALA A 54 -0.50 15.28 18.40
N LEU A 55 -1.45 14.78 19.20
CA LEU A 55 -1.22 13.64 20.09
C LEU A 55 -0.94 12.35 19.30
N LEU A 56 -1.73 12.08 18.25
CA LEU A 56 -1.50 10.96 17.34
C LEU A 56 -0.09 11.02 16.74
N GLY A 57 0.30 12.20 16.26
CA GLY A 57 1.62 12.47 15.70
C GLY A 57 2.79 12.09 16.63
N LEU A 58 2.61 12.23 17.94
CA LEU A 58 3.61 11.78 18.92
C LEU A 58 3.68 10.24 18.98
N TRP A 59 2.53 9.57 18.97
CA TRP A 59 2.44 8.11 19.12
C TRP A 59 2.81 7.31 17.87
N VAL A 60 2.73 7.92 16.70
CA VAL A 60 3.18 7.30 15.43
C VAL A 60 4.68 7.47 15.18
N MET A 61 5.41 8.14 16.09
CA MET A 61 6.85 8.36 16.00
C MET A 61 7.63 7.47 16.97
N PRO A 62 8.88 7.07 16.62
CA PRO A 62 9.81 6.52 17.60
C PRO A 62 10.07 7.51 18.75
N PRO A 63 10.29 7.01 20.00
CA PRO A 63 10.29 5.61 20.40
C PRO A 63 8.87 5.06 20.72
N LEU A 64 7.85 5.91 20.81
CA LEU A 64 6.52 5.52 21.31
C LEU A 64 5.88 4.42 20.46
N ILE A 65 5.98 4.54 19.13
CA ILE A 65 5.41 3.54 18.24
C ILE A 65 6.06 2.17 18.42
N HIS A 66 7.34 2.09 18.79
CA HIS A 66 8.01 0.81 18.96
C HIS A 66 7.46 0.00 20.13
N GLY A 67 7.01 0.68 21.19
CA GLY A 67 6.37 0.05 22.35
C GLY A 67 4.94 -0.47 22.10
N LEU A 68 4.32 -0.12 20.97
CA LEU A 68 2.98 -0.58 20.63
C LEU A 68 2.98 -2.03 20.14
N SER A 69 1.87 -2.73 20.38
CA SER A 69 1.67 -4.09 19.91
C SER A 69 1.63 -4.17 18.38
N VAL A 70 1.76 -5.39 17.87
CA VAL A 70 1.64 -5.65 16.42
C VAL A 70 0.25 -5.30 15.91
N ASN A 71 -0.82 -5.56 16.67
CA ASN A 71 -2.19 -5.25 16.27
C ASN A 71 -2.43 -3.74 16.17
N ILE A 72 -1.92 -2.98 17.12
CA ILE A 72 -2.01 -1.52 17.11
C ILE A 72 -1.23 -0.94 15.92
N LYS A 73 0.00 -1.41 15.68
CA LYS A 73 0.80 -1.01 14.50
C LYS A 73 0.07 -1.32 13.20
N LYS A 74 -0.56 -2.49 13.11
CA LYS A 74 -1.39 -2.91 11.97
C LYS A 74 -2.53 -1.91 11.74
N TYR A 75 -3.26 -1.56 12.80
CA TYR A 75 -4.34 -0.58 12.72
C TYR A 75 -3.84 0.79 12.25
N LEU A 76 -2.74 1.29 12.82
CA LEU A 76 -2.17 2.59 12.43
C LEU A 76 -1.75 2.62 10.96
N LEU A 77 -1.16 1.53 10.45
CA LEU A 77 -0.81 1.40 9.03
C LEU A 77 -2.06 1.45 8.15
N VAL A 78 -3.07 0.62 8.42
CA VAL A 78 -4.30 0.59 7.60
C VAL A 78 -5.07 1.92 7.66
N SER A 79 -5.10 2.56 8.83
CA SER A 79 -5.82 3.82 9.05
C SER A 79 -5.08 5.07 8.59
N THR A 80 -3.86 4.96 8.05
CA THR A 80 -3.08 6.09 7.49
C THR A 80 -3.91 7.11 6.71
N PRO A 81 -4.81 6.71 5.78
CA PRO A 81 -5.58 7.66 4.97
C PRO A 81 -6.48 8.60 5.78
N LEU A 82 -6.88 8.18 6.99
CA LEU A 82 -7.80 8.94 7.85
C LEU A 82 -7.13 10.13 8.55
N TRP A 83 -5.81 10.06 8.77
CA TRP A 83 -5.12 11.02 9.63
C TRP A 83 -3.89 11.67 8.99
N VAL A 84 -3.36 11.11 7.90
CA VAL A 84 -2.12 11.60 7.26
C VAL A 84 -2.21 13.04 6.75
N LYS A 85 -3.40 13.60 6.54
CA LYS A 85 -3.57 15.02 6.16
C LYS A 85 -3.62 15.99 7.33
N HIS A 86 -3.69 15.47 8.56
CA HIS A 86 -4.01 16.23 9.76
C HIS A 86 -2.85 16.32 10.75
N VAL A 87 -1.86 15.44 10.59
CA VAL A 87 -0.63 15.40 11.38
C VAL A 87 0.45 16.27 10.70
N SER A 88 1.50 16.68 11.43
CA SER A 88 2.54 17.53 10.83
C SER A 88 3.40 16.76 9.81
N ASP A 89 3.93 17.47 8.82
CA ASP A 89 4.79 16.90 7.78
C ASP A 89 6.01 16.16 8.35
N GLU A 90 6.59 16.67 9.45
CA GLU A 90 7.72 16.04 10.15
C GLU A 90 7.32 14.69 10.76
N GLN A 91 6.16 14.63 11.41
CA GLN A 91 5.65 13.41 12.05
C GLN A 91 5.25 12.37 11.00
N ILE A 92 4.62 12.79 9.89
CA ILE A 92 4.26 11.90 8.79
C ILE A 92 5.52 11.35 8.12
N ARG A 93 6.51 12.20 7.83
CA ARG A 93 7.80 11.78 7.28
C ARG A 93 8.43 10.73 8.18
N GLY A 94 8.53 11.02 9.49
CA GLY A 94 9.15 10.09 10.43
C GLY A 94 8.38 8.78 10.55
N PHE A 95 7.05 8.77 10.49
CA PHE A 95 6.26 7.55 10.43
C PHE A 95 6.53 6.75 9.14
N VAL A 96 6.55 7.41 7.98
CA VAL A 96 6.79 6.76 6.70
C VAL A 96 8.19 6.13 6.66
N GLU A 97 9.22 6.90 7.00
CA GLU A 97 10.62 6.49 6.89
C GLU A 97 11.03 5.47 7.98
N ASN A 98 10.50 5.60 9.20
CA ASN A 98 10.94 4.76 10.33
C ASN A 98 9.98 3.61 10.65
N VAL A 99 8.77 3.60 10.08
CA VAL A 99 7.75 2.58 10.36
C VAL A 99 7.27 1.95 9.07
N MET A 100 6.61 2.70 8.19
CA MET A 100 5.92 2.14 7.01
C MET A 100 6.89 1.46 6.04
N VAL A 101 7.98 2.11 5.66
CA VAL A 101 8.96 1.53 4.73
C VAL A 101 9.72 0.35 5.39
N PRO A 102 10.24 0.45 6.63
CA PRO A 102 10.95 -0.66 7.26
C PRO A 102 10.09 -1.90 7.50
N VAL A 103 8.79 -1.77 7.82
CA VAL A 103 7.93 -2.95 8.01
C VAL A 103 7.75 -3.75 6.73
N CYS A 104 7.96 -3.18 5.54
CA CYS A 104 7.87 -3.91 4.27
C CYS A 104 9.04 -4.86 4.00
N ARG A 105 10.10 -4.84 4.82
CA ARG A 105 11.22 -5.79 4.73
C ARG A 105 10.79 -7.22 5.03
N ALA A 106 11.48 -8.19 4.42
CA ALA A 106 11.19 -9.62 4.57
C ALA A 106 11.26 -10.16 6.01
N ALA A 107 11.96 -9.48 6.92
CA ALA A 107 12.06 -9.87 8.34
C ALA A 107 10.79 -9.57 9.16
N SER A 108 9.89 -8.75 8.63
CA SER A 108 8.68 -8.31 9.34
C SER A 108 7.52 -9.29 9.17
N PRO A 109 6.58 -9.34 10.14
CA PRO A 109 5.35 -10.12 10.01
C PRO A 109 4.61 -9.82 8.68
N PRO A 110 4.18 -10.86 7.92
CA PRO A 110 3.46 -10.67 6.66
C PRO A 110 2.24 -9.76 6.76
N THR A 111 1.51 -9.84 7.87
CA THR A 111 0.33 -9.02 8.13
C THR A 111 0.64 -7.52 8.21
N LEU A 112 1.80 -7.13 8.73
CA LEU A 112 2.23 -5.73 8.77
C LEU A 112 2.63 -5.23 7.38
N ARG A 113 3.30 -6.06 6.58
CA ARG A 113 3.69 -5.74 5.20
C ARG A 113 2.46 -5.40 4.35
N THR A 114 1.44 -6.26 4.37
CA THR A 114 0.19 -6.03 3.64
C THR A 114 -0.54 -4.80 4.16
N SER A 115 -0.57 -4.59 5.49
CA SER A 115 -1.23 -3.43 6.10
C SER A 115 -0.56 -2.10 5.73
N ALA A 116 0.77 -2.08 5.64
CA ALA A 116 1.53 -0.91 5.21
C ALA A 116 1.20 -0.51 3.77
N LEU A 117 1.24 -1.47 2.85
CA LEU A 117 0.91 -1.22 1.44
C LEU A 117 -0.57 -0.87 1.25
N GLN A 118 -1.47 -1.49 2.01
CA GLN A 118 -2.89 -1.12 2.01
C GLN A 118 -3.10 0.34 2.44
N GLY A 119 -2.49 0.73 3.57
CA GLY A 119 -2.57 2.10 4.07
C GLY A 119 -1.97 3.12 3.09
N LEU A 120 -0.80 2.81 2.54
CA LEU A 120 -0.11 3.63 1.55
C LEU A 120 -0.97 3.85 0.30
N GLY A 121 -1.45 2.76 -0.32
CA GLY A 121 -2.25 2.84 -1.53
C GLY A 121 -3.56 3.60 -1.32
N GLN A 122 -4.21 3.47 -0.17
CA GLN A 122 -5.40 4.25 0.17
C GLN A 122 -5.09 5.72 0.45
N ALA A 123 -3.92 6.02 1.03
CA ALA A 123 -3.48 7.40 1.27
C ALA A 123 -3.17 8.12 -0.06
N MET A 124 -2.64 7.41 -1.05
CA MET A 124 -2.40 7.94 -2.39
C MET A 124 -3.69 8.27 -3.16
N LYS A 125 -4.80 7.59 -2.84
CA LYS A 125 -6.14 7.86 -3.41
C LYS A 125 -6.85 9.05 -2.81
N LEU A 126 -6.29 9.67 -1.78
CA LEU A 126 -6.93 10.81 -1.14
C LEU A 126 -7.05 11.98 -2.14
N PRO A 127 -8.19 12.68 -2.18
CA PRO A 127 -8.38 13.77 -3.13
C PRO A 127 -7.43 14.93 -2.80
N SER A 128 -6.72 15.47 -3.79
CA SER A 128 -5.87 16.66 -3.66
C SER A 128 -4.86 16.60 -2.49
N PRO A 129 -3.94 15.62 -2.45
CA PRO A 129 -2.85 15.64 -1.47
C PRO A 129 -1.95 16.86 -1.73
N THR A 130 -1.33 17.40 -0.68
CA THR A 130 -0.30 18.44 -0.86
C THR A 130 0.85 17.86 -1.68
N HIS A 131 1.56 18.71 -2.45
CA HIS A 131 2.70 18.25 -3.25
C HIS A 131 3.75 17.52 -2.40
N HIS A 132 4.00 18.01 -1.18
CA HIS A 132 4.92 17.37 -0.24
C HIS A 132 4.45 15.97 0.16
N LEU A 133 3.19 15.83 0.60
CA LEU A 133 2.63 14.53 1.00
C LEU A 133 2.64 13.55 -0.17
N TRP A 134 2.25 14.01 -1.36
CA TRP A 134 2.30 13.20 -2.57
C TRP A 134 3.72 12.69 -2.85
N SER A 135 4.70 13.60 -2.86
CA SER A 135 6.10 13.24 -3.08
C SER A 135 6.59 12.21 -2.08
N LEU A 136 6.23 12.35 -0.80
CA LEU A 136 6.60 11.42 0.26
C LEU A 136 5.99 10.02 0.06
N LEU A 137 4.70 9.93 -0.29
CA LEU A 137 4.03 8.65 -0.51
C LEU A 137 4.53 7.95 -1.80
N SER A 138 4.77 8.73 -2.84
CA SER A 138 5.38 8.27 -4.09
C SER A 138 6.80 7.74 -3.87
N GLU A 139 7.62 8.45 -3.10
CA GLU A 139 8.97 8.01 -2.72
C GLU A 139 8.92 6.75 -1.86
N ALA A 140 8.01 6.69 -0.88
CA ALA A 140 7.80 5.50 -0.06
C ALA A 140 7.44 4.26 -0.90
N THR A 141 6.61 4.44 -1.94
CA THR A 141 6.25 3.36 -2.87
C THR A 141 7.49 2.82 -3.59
N GLY A 142 8.36 3.70 -4.08
CA GLY A 142 9.64 3.31 -4.69
C GLY A 142 10.55 2.57 -3.72
N ASN A 143 10.76 3.14 -2.52
CA ASN A 143 11.58 2.54 -1.48
C ASN A 143 11.07 1.14 -1.06
N ILE A 144 9.75 0.96 -0.98
CA ILE A 144 9.16 -0.35 -0.67
C ILE A 144 9.38 -1.33 -1.83
N PHE A 145 9.19 -0.91 -3.08
CA PHE A 145 9.43 -1.76 -4.25
C PHE A 145 10.89 -2.24 -4.32
N ASP A 146 11.84 -1.38 -3.97
CA ASP A 146 13.27 -1.74 -3.90
C ASP A 146 13.56 -2.80 -2.83
N LEU A 147 12.87 -2.72 -1.69
CA LEU A 147 12.99 -3.70 -0.60
C LEU A 147 12.36 -5.06 -0.92
N LEU A 148 11.41 -5.13 -1.87
CA LEU A 148 10.80 -6.40 -2.26
C LEU A 148 11.80 -7.29 -3.01
N PRO A 149 11.78 -8.62 -2.76
CA PRO A 149 12.64 -9.57 -3.43
C PRO A 149 12.53 -9.47 -4.96
N ASN A 150 13.64 -9.67 -5.67
CA ASN A 150 13.62 -9.69 -7.13
C ASN A 150 12.95 -10.95 -7.70
N LYS A 151 12.97 -12.05 -6.94
CA LYS A 151 12.23 -13.28 -7.22
C LYS A 151 10.90 -13.27 -6.50
N ILE A 152 9.82 -13.40 -7.27
CA ILE A 152 8.47 -13.43 -6.71
C ILE A 152 8.28 -14.80 -6.09
N ARG A 153 7.72 -14.80 -4.88
CA ARG A 153 7.26 -16.01 -4.20
C ARG A 153 5.74 -15.95 -4.10
N ARG A 154 5.07 -17.10 -4.11
CA ARG A 154 3.60 -17.19 -4.05
C ARG A 154 3.01 -16.44 -2.87
N ASN A 155 3.68 -16.52 -1.72
CA ASN A 155 3.23 -15.87 -0.48
C ASN A 155 3.45 -14.36 -0.46
N ASP A 156 4.26 -13.82 -1.38
CA ASP A 156 4.56 -12.39 -1.48
C ASP A 156 3.82 -11.73 -2.65
N LEU A 157 3.06 -12.49 -3.45
CA LEU A 157 2.38 -12.01 -4.66
C LEU A 157 1.47 -10.80 -4.39
N GLU A 158 0.73 -10.83 -3.29
CA GLU A 158 -0.16 -9.74 -2.89
C GLU A 158 0.59 -8.42 -2.63
N LEU A 159 1.87 -8.48 -2.23
CA LEU A 159 2.68 -7.29 -2.02
C LEU A 159 2.99 -6.61 -3.35
N TYR A 160 3.37 -7.37 -4.38
CA TYR A 160 3.63 -6.79 -5.71
C TYR A 160 2.35 -6.24 -6.34
N VAL A 161 1.21 -6.91 -6.16
CA VAL A 161 -0.10 -6.39 -6.58
C VAL A 161 -0.42 -5.09 -5.85
N SER A 162 -0.12 -5.01 -4.55
CA SER A 162 -0.39 -3.80 -3.77
C SER A 162 0.53 -2.65 -4.17
N VAL A 163 1.80 -2.91 -4.48
CA VAL A 163 2.70 -1.92 -5.09
C VAL A 163 2.17 -1.47 -6.44
N ALA A 164 1.72 -2.39 -7.30
CA ALA A 164 1.14 -2.02 -8.60
C ALA A 164 -0.09 -1.10 -8.44
N LYS A 165 -0.93 -1.34 -7.42
CA LYS A 165 -2.05 -0.46 -7.07
C LYS A 165 -1.60 0.91 -6.53
N CYS A 166 -0.43 1.03 -5.90
CA CYS A 166 0.14 2.34 -5.59
C CYS A 166 0.62 3.06 -6.85
N LEU A 167 1.32 2.34 -7.74
CA LEU A 167 1.80 2.90 -9.01
C LEU A 167 0.67 3.34 -9.94
N SER A 168 -0.51 2.71 -9.87
CA SER A 168 -1.65 3.12 -10.71
C SER A 168 -2.14 4.53 -10.41
N GLU A 169 -1.93 5.03 -9.18
CA GLU A 169 -2.27 6.39 -8.79
C GLU A 169 -1.22 7.41 -9.27
N MET A 170 -0.01 6.96 -9.61
CA MET A 170 1.10 7.83 -10.02
C MET A 170 1.00 8.26 -11.48
N THR A 171 1.76 9.29 -11.86
CA THR A 171 1.97 9.62 -13.27
C THR A 171 2.74 8.51 -13.99
N ASP A 172 2.61 8.45 -15.31
CA ASP A 172 3.31 7.43 -16.12
C ASP A 172 4.82 7.49 -15.93
N ASP A 173 5.39 8.69 -15.88
CA ASP A 173 6.84 8.88 -15.69
C ASP A 173 7.31 8.38 -14.32
N GLU A 174 6.57 8.72 -13.26
CA GLU A 174 6.87 8.25 -11.90
C GLU A 174 6.76 6.73 -11.78
N ALA A 175 5.67 6.15 -12.31
CA ALA A 175 5.43 4.72 -12.25
C ALA A 175 6.47 3.93 -13.07
N ASN A 176 6.85 4.43 -14.26
CA ASN A 176 7.90 3.83 -15.07
C ASN A 176 9.29 3.93 -14.40
N ARG A 177 9.57 5.04 -13.71
CA ARG A 177 10.82 5.20 -12.95
C ARG A 177 10.91 4.19 -11.80
N VAL A 178 9.82 3.97 -11.06
CA VAL A 178 9.81 2.99 -9.97
C VAL A 178 9.92 1.56 -10.49
N ALA A 179 9.12 1.19 -11.50
CA ALA A 179 9.11 -0.16 -12.07
C ALA A 179 10.13 -0.33 -13.20
N GLN A 180 11.30 0.33 -13.11
CA GLN A 180 12.32 0.23 -14.15
C GLN A 180 12.85 -1.20 -14.27
N ILE A 181 12.94 -1.67 -15.52
CA ILE A 181 13.49 -2.98 -15.84
C ILE A 181 15.01 -2.90 -15.83
N THR A 182 15.64 -3.67 -14.95
CA THR A 182 17.09 -3.89 -14.90
C THR A 182 17.38 -5.39 -14.96
N GLU A 183 18.65 -5.76 -15.16
CA GLU A 183 19.05 -7.18 -15.18
C GLU A 183 18.68 -7.90 -13.87
N SER A 184 18.81 -7.24 -12.73
CA SER A 184 18.55 -7.86 -11.42
C SER A 184 17.07 -7.81 -11.01
N SER A 185 16.30 -6.83 -11.50
CA SER A 185 14.89 -6.59 -11.12
C SER A 185 13.86 -7.09 -12.13
N LEU A 186 14.28 -7.73 -13.22
CA LEU A 186 13.43 -8.03 -14.38
C LEU A 186 12.11 -8.70 -14.01
N GLU A 187 12.13 -9.75 -13.18
CA GLU A 187 10.91 -10.49 -12.82
C GLU A 187 9.91 -9.62 -12.05
N LYS A 188 10.34 -8.96 -10.96
CA LYS A 188 9.44 -8.09 -10.17
C LYS A 188 8.96 -6.86 -10.95
N ALA A 189 9.83 -6.27 -11.77
CA ALA A 189 9.49 -5.10 -12.58
C ALA A 189 8.52 -5.48 -13.71
N ALA A 190 8.81 -6.57 -14.43
CA ALA A 190 7.91 -7.11 -15.45
C ALA A 190 6.54 -7.45 -14.84
N PHE A 191 6.50 -8.11 -13.70
CA PHE A 191 5.25 -8.44 -13.03
C PHE A 191 4.37 -7.21 -12.77
N VAL A 192 4.93 -6.18 -12.13
CA VAL A 192 4.17 -4.97 -11.77
C VAL A 192 3.69 -4.24 -13.02
N ARG A 193 4.54 -4.11 -14.05
CA ARG A 193 4.16 -3.48 -15.32
C ARG A 193 3.09 -4.29 -16.06
N LEU A 194 3.22 -5.62 -16.11
CA LEU A 194 2.23 -6.52 -16.71
C LEU A 194 0.90 -6.46 -15.96
N TYR A 195 0.93 -6.35 -14.64
CA TYR A 195 -0.27 -6.09 -13.86
C TYR A 195 -0.93 -4.77 -14.30
N LEU A 196 -0.19 -3.67 -14.39
CA LEU A 196 -0.71 -2.37 -14.84
C LEU A 196 -1.27 -2.42 -16.27
N VAL A 197 -0.62 -3.15 -17.18
CA VAL A 197 -1.13 -3.38 -18.54
C VAL A 197 -2.43 -4.20 -18.51
N SER A 198 -2.49 -5.27 -17.71
CA SER A 198 -3.68 -6.11 -17.58
C SER A 198 -4.91 -5.35 -17.07
N GLN A 199 -4.70 -4.30 -16.28
CA GLN A 199 -5.74 -3.42 -15.76
C GLN A 199 -6.04 -2.22 -16.68
N GLY A 200 -5.40 -2.14 -17.85
CA GLY A 200 -5.56 -1.03 -18.79
C GLY A 200 -4.92 0.29 -18.36
N ARG A 201 -4.17 0.31 -17.25
CA ARG A 201 -3.48 1.51 -16.76
C ARG A 201 -2.28 1.86 -17.64
N PHE A 202 -1.55 0.86 -18.12
CA PHE A 202 -0.44 1.01 -19.08
C PHE A 202 -0.82 0.49 -20.47
N PRO A 203 -0.25 1.07 -21.54
CA PRO A 203 -0.50 0.60 -22.91
C PRO A 203 0.18 -0.74 -23.18
N LEU A 204 -0.43 -1.56 -24.05
CA LEU A 204 0.15 -2.83 -24.52
C LEU A 204 1.54 -2.68 -25.16
N MET A 205 1.85 -1.50 -25.72
CA MET A 205 3.17 -1.22 -26.29
C MET A 205 4.31 -1.36 -25.26
N GLY A 206 4.04 -1.17 -23.96
CA GLY A 206 5.02 -1.39 -22.90
C GLY A 206 5.51 -2.84 -22.78
N LEU A 207 4.82 -3.80 -23.41
CA LEU A 207 5.25 -5.20 -23.47
C LEU A 207 6.53 -5.39 -24.29
N MET A 208 6.82 -4.51 -25.25
CA MET A 208 7.98 -4.65 -26.13
C MET A 208 9.31 -4.55 -25.35
N GLU A 209 9.36 -3.70 -24.33
CA GLU A 209 10.53 -3.58 -23.44
C GLU A 209 10.74 -4.86 -22.64
N ILE A 210 9.65 -5.45 -22.12
CA ILE A 210 9.68 -6.69 -21.35
C ILE A 210 10.12 -7.85 -22.23
N LEU A 211 9.57 -7.97 -23.44
CA LEU A 211 9.94 -9.01 -24.40
C LEU A 211 11.41 -8.90 -24.81
N SER A 212 11.88 -7.68 -25.09
CA SER A 212 13.28 -7.42 -25.45
C SER A 212 14.24 -7.84 -24.33
N ALA A 213 13.90 -7.52 -23.07
CA ALA A 213 14.68 -7.94 -21.90
C ALA A 213 14.59 -9.47 -21.65
N ALA A 214 13.40 -10.07 -21.84
CA ALA A 214 13.16 -11.49 -21.60
C ALA A 214 13.95 -12.39 -22.57
N ILE A 215 14.09 -12.00 -23.84
CA ILE A 215 14.81 -12.79 -24.87
C ILE A 215 16.25 -13.10 -24.46
N GLN A 216 16.87 -12.27 -23.61
CA GLN A 216 18.26 -12.44 -23.17
C GLN A 216 18.39 -13.02 -21.75
N HIS A 217 17.28 -13.15 -21.00
CA HIS A 217 17.31 -13.51 -19.59
C HIS A 217 17.23 -15.03 -19.35
N ARG A 218 17.62 -15.51 -18.16
CA ARG A 218 17.58 -16.95 -17.83
C ARG A 218 16.17 -17.47 -17.54
N GLU A 219 15.22 -16.58 -17.24
CA GLU A 219 13.86 -16.91 -16.78
C GLU A 219 12.79 -16.64 -17.85
N LYS A 220 13.12 -16.97 -19.11
CA LYS A 220 12.26 -16.68 -20.26
C LYS A 220 10.88 -17.30 -20.13
N ASP A 221 10.80 -18.51 -19.57
CA ASP A 221 9.55 -19.25 -19.42
C ASP A 221 8.59 -18.58 -18.44
N THR A 222 9.10 -18.14 -17.28
CA THR A 222 8.32 -17.39 -16.28
C THR A 222 7.77 -16.10 -16.87
N LEU A 223 8.62 -15.34 -17.57
CA LEU A 223 8.24 -14.07 -18.19
C LEU A 223 7.22 -14.26 -19.33
N ALA A 224 7.42 -15.28 -20.19
CA ALA A 224 6.48 -15.61 -21.26
C ALA A 224 5.09 -15.94 -20.70
N TRP A 225 5.03 -16.68 -19.59
CA TRP A 225 3.77 -16.97 -18.89
C TRP A 225 3.11 -15.74 -18.30
N MET A 226 3.87 -14.87 -17.64
CA MET A 226 3.34 -13.60 -17.12
C MET A 226 2.76 -12.74 -18.24
N VAL A 227 3.44 -12.66 -19.38
CA VAL A 227 2.99 -11.93 -20.58
C VAL A 227 1.69 -12.54 -21.12
N LEU A 228 1.61 -13.86 -21.27
CA LEU A 228 0.42 -14.55 -21.76
C LEU A 228 -0.80 -14.27 -20.86
N HIS A 229 -0.62 -14.37 -19.54
CA HIS A 229 -1.68 -14.07 -18.58
C HIS A 229 -2.08 -12.60 -18.58
N SER A 230 -1.12 -11.68 -18.71
CA SER A 230 -1.39 -10.24 -18.84
C SER A 230 -2.24 -9.95 -20.08
N LEU A 231 -1.91 -10.55 -21.23
CA LEU A 231 -2.66 -10.38 -22.48
C LEU A 231 -4.07 -10.95 -22.36
N TYR A 232 -4.21 -12.12 -21.77
CA TYR A 232 -5.52 -12.73 -21.51
C TYR A 232 -6.39 -11.82 -20.63
N GLN A 233 -5.83 -11.27 -19.55
CA GLN A 233 -6.55 -10.38 -18.64
C GLN A 233 -6.86 -9.02 -19.28
N ALA A 234 -5.93 -8.45 -20.04
CA ALA A 234 -6.16 -7.20 -20.78
C ALA A 234 -7.35 -7.33 -21.76
N ARG A 235 -7.49 -8.50 -22.41
CA ARG A 235 -8.64 -8.80 -23.27
C ARG A 235 -9.97 -8.78 -22.49
N ILE A 236 -9.98 -9.28 -21.27
CA ILE A 236 -11.19 -9.33 -20.42
C ILE A 236 -11.53 -7.93 -19.90
N ALA A 237 -10.54 -7.18 -19.43
CA ALA A 237 -10.74 -5.85 -18.88
C ALA A 237 -11.25 -4.83 -19.92
N SER A 238 -10.94 -5.03 -21.20
CA SER A 238 -11.42 -4.23 -22.34
C SER A 238 -11.35 -2.72 -22.10
N HIS A 239 -10.13 -2.19 -22.03
CA HIS A 239 -9.85 -0.77 -21.86
C HIS A 239 -9.35 -0.13 -23.18
N ALA A 240 -9.51 1.18 -23.36
CA ALA A 240 -9.02 1.90 -24.54
C ALA A 240 -7.51 1.71 -24.78
N ASN A 241 -6.73 1.56 -23.71
CA ASN A 241 -5.28 1.29 -23.75
C ASN A 241 -4.90 -0.15 -24.13
N THR A 242 -5.87 -1.07 -24.18
CA THR A 242 -5.69 -2.50 -24.47
C THR A 242 -6.52 -2.98 -25.67
N GLY A 243 -7.25 -2.08 -26.33
CA GLY A 243 -8.23 -2.38 -27.37
C GLY A 243 -9.62 -2.61 -26.77
N GLU A 244 -10.64 -1.94 -27.34
CA GLU A 244 -12.04 -2.15 -26.98
C GLU A 244 -12.53 -3.48 -27.59
N ALA A 245 -12.97 -4.42 -26.74
CA ALA A 245 -13.73 -5.58 -27.16
C ALA A 245 -15.19 -5.38 -26.74
N GLY A 246 -16.05 -5.05 -27.71
CA GLY A 246 -17.48 -4.98 -27.48
C GLY A 246 -18.04 -6.32 -26.94
N LEU A 247 -18.88 -6.20 -25.91
CA LEU A 247 -19.84 -7.19 -25.38
C LEU A 247 -19.25 -8.45 -24.71
N GLY A 248 -19.23 -8.46 -23.37
CA GLY A 248 -19.12 -9.67 -22.56
C GLY A 248 -19.40 -9.40 -21.07
N ASN A 249 -20.40 -10.08 -20.51
CA ASN A 249 -20.92 -9.89 -19.15
C ASN A 249 -19.84 -10.01 -18.04
N GLN A 250 -19.89 -9.07 -17.08
CA GLN A 250 -18.95 -8.85 -15.96
C GLN A 250 -18.96 -9.89 -14.81
N GLN A 251 -19.53 -11.09 -14.98
CA GLN A 251 -19.95 -11.88 -13.81
C GLN A 251 -18.96 -12.92 -13.24
N ASP A 252 -17.77 -13.16 -13.81
CA ASP A 252 -16.79 -14.11 -13.22
C ASP A 252 -15.34 -13.68 -13.52
N GLN A 253 -14.89 -12.60 -12.88
CA GLN A 253 -13.56 -12.04 -13.10
C GLN A 253 -12.57 -12.55 -12.07
N LYS A 254 -11.73 -13.51 -12.48
CA LYS A 254 -10.56 -13.96 -11.72
C LYS A 254 -9.38 -13.01 -11.99
N ASP A 255 -8.92 -12.27 -10.98
CA ASP A 255 -7.79 -11.33 -11.10
C ASP A 255 -6.48 -12.02 -11.54
N LEU A 256 -5.58 -11.31 -12.22
CA LEU A 256 -4.23 -11.78 -12.60
C LEU A 256 -3.49 -12.58 -11.48
N PRO A 257 -3.47 -12.12 -10.21
CA PRO A 257 -2.94 -12.91 -9.09
C PRO A 257 -3.63 -14.25 -8.84
N SER A 258 -4.93 -14.38 -9.09
CA SER A 258 -5.66 -15.65 -8.98
C SER A 258 -5.32 -16.64 -10.11
N LEU A 259 -4.91 -16.14 -11.29
CA LEU A 259 -4.41 -16.98 -12.38
C LEU A 259 -2.97 -17.43 -12.14
N LEU A 260 -2.12 -16.55 -11.63
CA LEU A 260 -0.72 -16.87 -11.32
C LEU A 260 -0.56 -17.78 -10.09
N THR A 261 -1.50 -17.71 -9.15
CA THR A 261 -1.55 -18.66 -8.02
C THR A 261 -2.12 -20.01 -8.42
N CYS A 262 -2.76 -20.18 -9.58
CA CYS A 262 -3.40 -21.44 -9.95
C CYS A 262 -2.40 -22.50 -10.47
N ASN A 263 -1.16 -22.13 -10.83
CA ASN A 263 -0.17 -23.06 -11.41
C ASN A 263 1.16 -23.15 -10.64
N CYS A 264 1.65 -24.38 -10.54
CA CYS A 264 2.69 -24.90 -9.64
C CYS A 264 4.15 -24.50 -9.96
N PHE A 265 4.48 -23.21 -10.17
CA PHE A 265 5.86 -22.82 -10.54
C PHE A 265 6.52 -21.74 -9.69
N LEU A 266 5.81 -21.14 -8.74
CA LEU A 266 6.45 -20.38 -7.66
C LEU A 266 6.92 -21.38 -6.59
N HIS A 267 8.04 -22.07 -6.88
CA HIS A 267 8.74 -22.95 -5.93
C HIS A 267 9.64 -22.15 -4.98
#